data_AF-A0A2V7I9G5-F1
#
_entry.id   AF-A0A2V7I9G5-F1
#
_cell.length_a   1.000
_cell.length_b   1.000
_cell.length_c   1.000
_cell.angle_alpha   90.00
_cell.angle_beta   90.00
_cell.angle_gamma   90.00
#
_symmetry.space_group_name_H-M   'P 1'
#
loop_
_entity.id
_entity.type
_entity.pdbx_description
1 polymer ?
#
loop_
_entity_poly.entity_id
_entity_poly.type
_entity_poly.pdbx_seq_one_letter_code
_entity_poly.pdbx_strand_id
1 'polypeptide(L)'
;MDSTVGATGAVYAIRRELFEPIPEDTLLDDVLIPLRITRRGYRVLFEPGARAYDRAAATTAEEFARKVRTIAGNFQLFARERWAMNPLQNRLWLQTVSHKGLRLLLPLLHVGVFVANLPLADGPLYGGVLLAQALFYAAALGGYAGRNAGRRTPLLSVPYVICLLNCATLVGFLRFVTGRQRATWDHVSRPAGGGTRRVEAHAESGRGGADAPVLRFEAAPNATGGTIMPWRNVRSFLYNASSVRQNAPAASGVYGIFTPHEWIYIGESQDIQARLLQHLNGDNPCISTSGATSFSFELVPAPQRAVRQSALVLEYQPACNR
;
A
#
# COMPACT_ATOMS: atom_id res chain seq x y z
N MET A 1 12.05 13.40 23.95
CA MET A 1 11.45 12.60 22.87
C MET A 1 12.28 12.79 21.62
N ASP A 2 13.12 11.81 21.28
CA ASP A 2 13.86 11.82 20.00
C ASP A 2 12.90 11.46 18.84
N SER A 3 13.42 11.39 17.62
CA SER A 3 12.63 11.18 16.39
C SER A 3 12.16 9.74 16.21
N THR A 4 11.07 9.51 15.48
CA THR A 4 10.65 8.15 15.06
C THR A 4 11.47 7.66 13.86
N VAL A 5 11.75 6.36 13.80
CA VAL A 5 12.55 5.71 12.74
C VAL A 5 11.81 5.62 11.38
N GLY A 6 10.50 5.86 11.39
CA GLY A 6 9.67 5.86 10.20
C GLY A 6 8.29 6.47 10.48
N ALA A 7 7.51 6.61 9.43
CA ALA A 7 6.12 7.03 9.51
C ALA A 7 5.20 5.88 9.06
N THR A 8 3.89 6.04 9.31
CA THR A 8 2.90 5.13 8.70
C THR A 8 2.62 5.60 7.28
N GLY A 9 2.70 4.70 6.30
CA GLY A 9 2.29 4.99 4.92
C GLY A 9 0.83 5.44 4.79
N ALA A 10 -0.02 5.23 5.81
CA ALA A 10 -1.41 5.65 5.80
C ALA A 10 -1.58 7.18 6.01
N VAL A 11 -0.71 7.82 6.80
CA VAL A 11 -0.77 9.26 7.07
C VAL A 11 0.57 9.79 7.58
N TYR A 12 1.18 10.68 6.82
CA TYR A 12 2.30 11.49 7.27
C TYR A 12 2.40 12.77 6.45
N ALA A 13 3.07 13.78 7.01
CA ALA A 13 3.31 15.05 6.34
C ALA A 13 4.80 15.38 6.40
N ILE A 14 5.31 15.95 5.32
CA ILE A 14 6.69 16.44 5.21
C ILE A 14 6.68 17.85 4.63
N ARG A 15 7.73 18.61 4.94
CA ARG A 15 7.98 19.88 4.27
C ARG A 15 8.40 19.63 2.84
N ARG A 16 7.89 20.43 1.90
CA ARG A 16 8.15 20.25 0.46
C ARG A 16 9.64 20.31 0.14
N GLU A 17 10.39 21.21 0.79
CA GLU A 17 11.84 21.38 0.61
C GLU A 17 12.68 20.20 1.14
N LEU A 18 12.07 19.30 1.92
CA LEU A 18 12.73 18.11 2.47
C LEU A 18 12.45 16.84 1.64
N PHE A 19 11.58 16.93 0.63
CA PHE A 19 11.31 15.81 -0.26
C PHE A 19 12.42 15.64 -1.29
N GLU A 20 12.90 14.42 -1.45
CA GLU A 20 13.85 14.01 -2.47
C GLU A 20 13.21 12.92 -3.33
N PRO A 21 13.40 12.96 -4.66
CA PRO A 21 12.92 11.89 -5.54
C PRO A 21 13.39 10.52 -5.06
N ILE A 22 12.45 9.59 -4.90
CA ILE A 22 12.72 8.20 -4.54
C ILE A 22 12.75 7.34 -5.80
N PRO A 23 13.59 6.28 -5.84
CA PRO A 23 13.53 5.31 -6.93
C PRO A 23 12.13 4.69 -7.06
N GLU A 24 11.64 4.52 -8.28
CA GLU A 24 10.30 3.95 -8.56
C GLU A 24 10.13 2.54 -8.00
N ASP A 25 11.24 1.82 -7.82
CA ASP A 25 11.23 0.46 -7.29
C ASP A 25 11.22 0.40 -5.74
N THR A 26 11.02 1.53 -5.06
CA THR A 26 11.01 1.62 -3.59
C THR A 26 9.75 0.98 -3.00
N LEU A 27 9.94 -0.02 -2.13
CA LEU A 27 8.83 -0.72 -1.47
C LEU A 27 8.36 -0.06 -0.17
N LEU A 28 9.23 0.70 0.49
CA LEU A 28 9.05 1.21 1.85
C LEU A 28 9.40 2.69 1.92
N ASP A 29 8.66 3.49 1.15
CA ASP A 29 8.80 4.95 1.05
C ASP A 29 8.49 5.67 2.37
N ASP A 30 7.50 5.15 3.11
CA ASP A 30 7.08 5.59 4.45
C ASP A 30 8.16 5.48 5.53
N VAL A 31 9.20 4.67 5.29
CA VAL A 31 10.40 4.61 6.15
C VAL A 31 11.58 5.29 5.49
N LEU A 32 11.76 5.15 4.17
CA LEU A 32 12.88 5.74 3.44
C LEU A 32 12.91 7.26 3.57
N ILE A 33 11.77 7.93 3.33
CA ILE A 33 11.69 9.39 3.32
C ILE A 33 12.00 9.96 4.72
N PRO A 34 11.33 9.54 5.81
CA PRO A 34 11.69 10.01 7.16
C PRO A 34 13.14 9.72 7.53
N LEU A 35 13.68 8.56 7.12
CA LEU A 35 15.07 8.20 7.39
C LEU A 35 16.05 9.16 6.71
N ARG A 36 15.83 9.54 5.45
CA ARG A 36 16.65 10.56 4.77
C ARG A 36 16.51 11.95 5.41
N ILE A 37 15.32 12.31 5.88
CA ILE A 37 15.07 13.58 6.59
C ILE A 37 15.87 13.62 7.90
N THR A 38 15.87 12.53 8.67
CA THR A 38 16.68 12.43 9.91
C THR A 38 18.17 12.48 9.64
N ARG A 39 18.64 11.90 8.53
CA ARG A 39 20.04 12.03 8.06
C ARG A 39 20.46 13.48 7.89
N ARG A 40 19.55 14.34 7.42
CA ARG A 40 19.78 15.78 7.22
C ARG A 40 19.70 16.60 8.53
N GLY A 41 19.57 15.94 9.67
CA GLY A 41 19.55 16.59 10.99
C GLY A 41 18.16 17.02 11.46
N TYR A 42 17.12 16.85 10.64
CA TYR A 42 15.75 17.16 11.03
C TYR A 42 15.17 16.09 11.97
N ARG A 43 14.01 16.41 12.54
CA ARG A 43 13.28 15.54 13.46
C ARG A 43 12.00 15.03 12.82
N VAL A 44 11.69 13.76 13.08
CA VAL A 44 10.43 13.12 12.70
C VAL A 44 9.63 12.94 13.97
N LEU A 45 8.52 13.66 14.09
CA LEU A 45 7.69 13.69 15.29
C LEU A 45 6.42 12.88 15.07
N PHE A 46 6.01 12.17 16.12
CA PHE A 46 4.71 11.51 16.16
C PHE A 46 3.64 12.54 16.58
N GLU A 47 2.59 12.67 15.77
CA GLU A 47 1.44 13.55 16.03
C GLU A 47 0.21 12.70 16.41
N PRO A 48 -0.20 12.66 17.70
CA PRO A 48 -1.33 11.84 18.14
C PRO A 48 -2.67 12.20 17.49
N GLY A 49 -2.82 13.44 17.00
CA GLY A 49 -4.00 13.89 16.26
C GLY A 49 -4.07 13.38 14.80
N ALA A 50 -2.95 12.92 14.24
CA ALA A 50 -2.89 12.41 12.88
C ALA A 50 -3.45 10.98 12.82
N ARG A 51 -4.76 10.85 12.60
CA ARG A 51 -5.47 9.58 12.56
C ARG A 51 -5.83 9.19 11.13
N ALA A 52 -5.46 7.98 10.73
CA ALA A 52 -5.93 7.34 9.51
C ALA A 52 -6.58 6.00 9.86
N TYR A 53 -7.65 5.68 9.13
CA TYR A 53 -8.37 4.42 9.27
C TYR A 53 -8.24 3.65 7.96
N ASP A 54 -7.82 2.40 8.08
CA ASP A 54 -7.69 1.48 6.95
C ASP A 54 -8.55 0.23 7.22
N ARG A 55 -8.96 -0.46 6.15
CA ARG A 55 -9.67 -1.73 6.29
C ARG A 55 -8.66 -2.82 6.69
N ALA A 56 -9.01 -3.61 7.69
CA ALA A 56 -8.22 -4.78 8.04
C ALA A 56 -8.17 -5.74 6.83
N ALA A 57 -7.02 -6.41 6.63
CA ALA A 57 -6.88 -7.42 5.59
C ALA A 57 -7.99 -8.47 5.75
N ALA A 58 -8.65 -8.84 4.64
CA ALA A 58 -9.80 -9.73 4.67
C ALA A 58 -9.37 -11.17 4.96
N THR A 59 -8.12 -11.53 4.63
CA THR A 59 -7.60 -12.89 4.78
C THR A 59 -6.20 -12.96 5.41
N THR A 60 -5.87 -14.15 5.94
CA THR A 60 -4.52 -14.43 6.49
C THR A 60 -3.45 -14.44 5.39
N ALA A 61 -3.83 -14.85 4.17
CA ALA A 61 -2.92 -14.87 3.03
C ALA A 61 -2.56 -13.45 2.57
N GLU A 62 -3.54 -12.54 2.52
CA GLU A 62 -3.29 -11.12 2.27
C GLU A 62 -2.39 -10.50 3.34
N GLU A 63 -2.65 -10.79 4.62
CA GLU A 63 -1.83 -10.31 5.73
C GLU A 63 -0.39 -10.81 5.62
N PHE A 64 -0.22 -12.08 5.27
CA PHE A 64 1.09 -12.68 5.05
C PHE A 64 1.81 -12.04 3.86
N ALA A 65 1.12 -11.88 2.72
CA ALA A 65 1.68 -11.26 1.53
C ALA A 65 2.10 -9.79 1.79
N ARG A 66 1.28 -9.04 2.53
CA ARG A 66 1.60 -7.69 2.99
C ARG A 66 2.86 -7.67 3.85
N LYS A 67 2.95 -8.56 4.84
CA LYS A 67 4.14 -8.67 5.70
C LYS A 67 5.40 -9.05 4.91
N VAL A 68 5.31 -9.99 3.98
CA VAL A 68 6.42 -10.36 3.08
C VAL A 68 6.90 -9.16 2.28
N ARG A 69 5.98 -8.34 1.74
CA ARG A 69 6.33 -7.10 1.01
C ARG A 69 7.05 -6.10 1.92
N THR A 70 6.52 -5.84 3.12
CA THR A 70 7.14 -4.94 4.10
C THR A 70 8.53 -5.42 4.52
N ILE A 71 8.71 -6.73 4.75
CA ILE A 71 10.00 -7.30 5.15
C ILE A 71 11.01 -7.19 4.00
N ALA A 72 10.62 -7.52 2.77
CA ALA A 72 11.46 -7.29 1.60
C ALA A 72 11.85 -5.82 1.41
N GLY A 73 10.92 -4.89 1.68
CA GLY A 73 11.20 -3.46 1.69
C GLY A 73 12.23 -3.06 2.74
N ASN A 74 12.24 -3.69 3.92
CA ASN A 74 13.30 -3.44 4.91
C ASN A 74 14.67 -3.96 4.42
N PHE A 75 14.74 -5.12 3.76
CA PHE A 75 16.00 -5.59 3.15
C PHE A 75 16.50 -4.62 2.07
N GLN A 76 15.61 -4.15 1.19
CA GLN A 76 15.92 -3.16 0.17
C GLN A 76 16.40 -1.84 0.79
N LEU A 77 15.74 -1.37 1.85
CA LEU A 77 16.11 -0.15 2.57
C LEU A 77 17.54 -0.24 3.13
N PHE A 78 17.88 -1.33 3.83
CA PHE A 78 19.21 -1.50 4.39
C PHE A 78 20.30 -1.69 3.33
N ALA A 79 19.97 -2.32 2.20
CA ALA A 79 20.90 -2.47 1.09
C ALA A 79 21.25 -1.13 0.43
N ARG A 80 20.27 -0.22 0.33
CA ARG A 80 20.41 1.12 -0.28
C ARG A 80 21.01 2.13 0.69
N GLU A 81 20.45 2.23 1.87
CA GLU A 81 20.79 3.22 2.88
C GLU A 81 21.74 2.61 3.92
N ARG A 82 22.92 2.13 3.47
CA ARG A 82 23.90 1.44 4.32
C ARG A 82 24.33 2.27 5.54
N TRP A 83 24.33 3.60 5.41
CA TRP A 83 24.61 4.54 6.49
C TRP A 83 23.63 4.39 7.67
N ALA A 84 22.42 3.90 7.44
CA ALA A 84 21.42 3.68 8.49
C ALA A 84 21.87 2.63 9.53
N MET A 85 22.80 1.74 9.14
CA MET A 85 23.40 0.75 10.03
C MET A 85 24.69 1.24 10.70
N ASN A 86 25.14 2.46 10.42
CA ASN A 86 26.35 3.04 10.99
C ASN A 86 26.02 3.91 12.21
N PRO A 87 26.55 3.61 13.42
CA PRO A 87 26.28 4.38 14.63
C PRO A 87 26.79 5.84 14.56
N LEU A 88 27.79 6.11 13.74
CA LEU A 88 28.36 7.47 13.59
C LEU A 88 27.55 8.36 12.66
N GLN A 89 26.77 7.78 11.76
CA GLN A 89 26.01 8.52 10.73
C GLN A 89 24.52 8.57 11.04
N ASN A 90 24.00 7.60 11.79
CA ASN A 90 22.59 7.52 12.15
C ASN A 90 22.38 7.75 13.65
N ARG A 91 21.83 8.91 14.03
CA ARG A 91 21.45 9.20 15.42
C ARG A 91 20.43 8.20 15.98
N LEU A 92 19.59 7.64 15.11
CA LEU A 92 18.58 6.64 15.46
C LEU A 92 19.08 5.20 15.26
N TRP A 93 20.40 4.99 15.18
CA TRP A 93 21.01 3.69 14.89
C TRP A 93 20.50 2.58 15.80
N LEU A 94 20.49 2.81 17.12
CA LEU A 94 20.07 1.79 18.09
C LEU A 94 18.62 1.35 17.86
N GLN A 95 17.73 2.31 17.61
CA GLN A 95 16.32 2.01 17.34
C GLN A 95 16.15 1.30 16.00
N THR A 96 16.90 1.72 14.97
CA THR A 96 16.84 1.17 13.62
C THR A 96 17.35 -0.28 13.60
N VAL A 97 18.53 -0.52 14.18
CA VAL A 97 19.15 -1.84 14.21
C VAL A 97 18.39 -2.79 15.14
N SER A 98 17.98 -2.35 16.33
CA SER A 98 17.24 -3.21 17.26
C SER A 98 15.85 -3.60 16.73
N HIS A 99 15.03 -2.63 16.31
CA HIS A 99 13.63 -2.91 15.96
C HIS A 99 13.42 -3.41 14.53
N LYS A 100 14.30 -3.03 13.60
CA LYS A 100 14.20 -3.44 12.19
C LYS A 100 15.30 -4.40 11.80
N GLY A 101 16.55 -4.11 12.12
CA GLY A 101 17.70 -4.94 11.74
C GLY A 101 17.68 -6.34 12.36
N LEU A 102 17.66 -6.43 13.70
CA LEU A 102 17.69 -7.70 14.43
C LEU A 102 16.49 -8.59 14.10
N ARG A 103 15.34 -7.97 13.78
CA ARG A 103 14.15 -8.69 13.30
C ARG A 103 14.37 -9.43 11.99
N LEU A 104 15.26 -8.96 11.13
CA LEU A 104 15.61 -9.67 9.89
C LEU A 104 16.58 -10.84 10.15
N LEU A 105 17.36 -10.78 11.23
CA LEU A 105 18.32 -11.82 11.61
C LEU A 105 17.68 -12.93 12.47
N LEU A 106 16.54 -12.64 13.11
CA LEU A 106 15.77 -13.57 13.94
C LEU A 106 15.64 -15.00 13.38
N PRO A 107 15.26 -15.25 12.10
CA PRO A 107 15.19 -16.62 11.59
C PRO A 107 16.55 -17.33 11.58
N LEU A 108 17.64 -16.62 11.25
CA LEU A 108 19.00 -17.19 11.23
C LEU A 108 19.49 -17.48 12.66
N LEU A 109 19.24 -16.58 13.60
CA LEU A 109 19.59 -16.77 15.00
C LEU A 109 18.84 -17.97 15.61
N HIS A 110 17.59 -18.17 15.23
CA HIS A 110 16.77 -19.26 15.74
C HIS A 110 17.31 -20.63 15.29
N VAL A 111 17.66 -20.75 14.01
CA VAL A 111 18.32 -21.96 13.46
C VAL A 111 19.71 -22.12 14.05
N GLY A 112 20.48 -21.03 14.16
CA GLY A 112 21.83 -21.03 14.70
C GLY A 112 21.89 -21.53 16.14
N VAL A 113 20.99 -21.06 17.01
CA VAL A 113 20.90 -21.54 18.39
C VAL A 113 20.53 -23.01 18.43
N PHE A 114 19.56 -23.45 17.62
CA PHE A 114 19.17 -24.87 17.57
C PHE A 114 20.36 -25.75 17.17
N VAL A 115 21.03 -25.44 16.05
CA VAL A 115 22.18 -26.21 15.55
C VAL A 115 23.37 -26.16 16.52
N ALA A 116 23.66 -25.00 17.11
CA ALA A 116 24.74 -24.86 18.09
C ALA A 116 24.45 -25.62 19.39
N ASN A 117 23.18 -25.83 19.73
CA ASN A 117 22.78 -26.53 20.95
C ASN A 117 22.80 -28.07 20.80
N LEU A 118 22.71 -28.60 19.58
CA LEU A 118 22.78 -30.05 19.30
C LEU A 118 24.03 -30.74 19.89
N PRO A 119 25.26 -30.26 19.64
CA PRO A 119 26.47 -30.91 20.16
C PRO A 119 26.74 -30.65 21.65
N LEU A 120 26.02 -29.69 22.28
CA LEU A 120 26.18 -29.33 23.68
C LEU A 120 25.12 -29.96 24.59
N ALA A 121 24.20 -30.76 24.03
CA ALA A 121 23.01 -31.27 24.70
C ALA A 121 23.28 -32.22 25.89
N ASP A 122 24.52 -32.66 26.09
CA ASP A 122 24.92 -33.55 27.19
C ASP A 122 24.77 -32.91 28.58
N GLY A 123 24.84 -31.57 28.66
CA GLY A 123 24.63 -30.85 29.92
C GLY A 123 23.15 -30.62 30.23
N PRO A 124 22.72 -30.68 31.51
CA PRO A 124 21.31 -30.51 31.91
C PRO A 124 20.73 -29.15 31.48
N LEU A 125 21.56 -28.11 31.43
CA LEU A 125 21.17 -26.77 30.96
C LEU A 125 20.88 -26.78 29.45
N TYR A 126 21.79 -27.31 28.63
CA TYR A 126 21.66 -27.33 27.17
C TYR A 126 20.57 -28.30 26.70
N GLY A 127 20.45 -29.46 27.36
CA GLY A 127 19.34 -30.39 27.15
C GLY A 127 17.98 -29.75 27.49
N GLY A 128 17.90 -28.99 28.58
CA GLY A 128 16.70 -28.22 28.94
C GLY A 128 16.33 -27.16 27.90
N VAL A 129 17.32 -26.41 27.40
CA VAL A 129 17.11 -25.42 26.32
C VAL A 129 16.67 -26.11 25.02
N LEU A 130 17.25 -27.26 24.67
CA LEU A 130 16.88 -28.01 23.46
C LEU A 130 15.44 -28.53 23.56
N LEU A 131 15.05 -29.07 24.71
CA LEU A 131 13.68 -29.49 24.98
C LEU A 131 12.72 -28.31 24.88
N ALA A 132 13.06 -27.15 25.45
CA ALA A 132 12.24 -25.95 25.36
C ALA A 132 12.07 -25.48 23.90
N GLN A 133 13.12 -25.54 23.08
CA GLN A 133 13.03 -25.23 21.65
C GLN A 133 12.15 -26.25 20.89
N ALA A 134 12.30 -27.55 21.18
CA ALA A 134 11.48 -28.59 20.59
C ALA A 134 9.99 -28.40 20.93
N LEU A 135 9.68 -28.11 22.20
CA LEU A 135 8.34 -27.81 22.66
C LEU A 135 7.77 -26.53 22.01
N PHE A 136 8.60 -25.50 21.82
CA PHE A 136 8.21 -24.29 21.12
C PHE A 136 7.79 -24.57 19.66
N TYR A 137 8.57 -25.37 18.92
CA TYR A 137 8.21 -25.75 17.55
C TYR A 137 7.01 -26.68 17.49
N ALA A 138 6.89 -27.64 18.43
CA ALA A 138 5.71 -28.49 18.55
C ALA A 138 4.45 -27.64 18.82
N ALA A 139 4.55 -26.64 19.70
CA ALA A 139 3.46 -25.70 19.97
C ALA A 139 3.09 -24.86 18.73
N ALA A 140 4.09 -24.44 17.94
CA ALA A 140 3.84 -23.72 16.68
C ALA A 140 3.10 -24.59 15.65
N LEU A 141 3.45 -25.87 15.52
CA LEU A 141 2.74 -26.84 14.68
C LEU A 141 1.32 -27.10 15.20
N GLY A 142 1.15 -27.24 16.51
CA GLY A 142 -0.16 -27.33 17.15
C GLY A 142 -1.04 -26.10 16.90
N GLY A 143 -0.45 -24.90 16.92
CA GLY A 143 -1.13 -23.64 16.59
C GLY A 143 -1.54 -23.55 15.13
N TYR A 144 -0.71 -24.05 14.20
CA TYR A 144 -1.05 -24.17 12.79
C TYR A 144 -2.23 -25.12 12.57
N ALA A 145 -2.20 -26.31 13.17
CA ALA A 145 -3.26 -27.31 13.06
C ALA A 145 -4.58 -26.83 13.71
N GLY A 146 -4.51 -26.25 14.91
CA GLY A 146 -5.66 -25.71 15.64
C GLY A 146 -6.36 -24.55 14.91
N ARG A 147 -5.61 -23.77 14.13
CA ARG A 147 -6.16 -22.69 13.31
C ARG A 147 -7.12 -23.19 12.24
N ASN A 148 -6.80 -24.29 11.56
CA ASN A 148 -7.68 -24.90 10.56
C ASN A 148 -8.95 -25.49 11.20
N ALA A 149 -8.85 -25.91 12.47
CA ALA A 149 -9.97 -26.42 13.25
C ALA A 149 -10.78 -25.32 13.98
N GLY A 150 -10.49 -24.03 13.75
CA GLY A 150 -11.20 -22.90 14.38
C GLY A 150 -10.91 -22.69 15.87
N ARG A 151 -9.98 -23.43 16.47
CA ARG A 151 -9.63 -23.34 17.90
C ARG A 151 -8.40 -22.45 18.08
N ARG A 152 -8.56 -21.32 18.77
CA ARG A 152 -7.47 -20.37 19.06
C ARG A 152 -7.13 -20.37 20.54
N THR A 153 -6.11 -21.13 20.93
CA THR A 153 -5.52 -21.03 22.27
C THR A 153 -4.29 -20.11 22.21
N PRO A 154 -4.15 -19.13 23.12
CA PRO A 154 -3.06 -18.16 23.08
C PRO A 154 -1.68 -18.82 23.21
N LEU A 155 -1.59 -19.90 24.00
CA LEU A 155 -0.35 -20.66 24.23
C LEU A 155 0.22 -21.28 22.94
N LEU A 156 -0.64 -21.72 22.02
CA LEU A 156 -0.23 -22.27 20.71
C LEU A 156 -0.14 -21.18 19.63
N SER A 157 -0.92 -20.10 19.78
CA SER A 157 -1.00 -19.01 18.80
C SER A 157 0.28 -18.16 18.76
N VAL A 158 0.91 -17.91 19.91
CA VAL A 158 2.12 -17.07 19.98
C VAL A 158 3.31 -17.72 19.26
N PRO A 159 3.70 -18.99 19.55
CA PRO A 159 4.76 -19.68 18.82
C PRO A 159 4.47 -19.75 17.31
N TYR A 160 3.21 -20.02 16.95
CA TYR A 160 2.79 -20.05 15.55
C TYR A 160 3.02 -18.71 14.83
N VAL A 161 2.59 -17.58 15.41
CA VAL A 161 2.76 -16.26 14.80
C VAL A 161 4.24 -15.90 14.66
N ILE A 162 5.08 -16.25 15.64
CA ILE A 162 6.53 -16.04 15.57
C ILE A 162 7.13 -16.84 14.39
N CYS A 163 6.82 -18.14 14.29
CA CYS A 163 7.27 -18.97 13.17
C CYS A 163 6.76 -18.44 11.82
N LEU A 164 5.50 -18.02 11.73
CA LEU A 164 4.92 -17.45 10.52
C LEU A 164 5.66 -16.18 10.08
N LEU A 165 6.03 -15.30 11.02
CA LEU A 165 6.82 -14.11 10.75
C LEU A 165 8.25 -14.46 10.31
N ASN A 166 8.89 -15.46 10.91
CA ASN A 166 10.20 -15.95 10.47
C ASN A 166 10.15 -16.51 9.05
N CYS A 167 9.10 -17.27 8.70
CA CYS A 167 8.85 -17.72 7.33
C CYS A 167 8.64 -16.53 6.38
N ALA A 168 7.85 -15.53 6.79
CA ALA A 168 7.66 -14.30 6.00
C ALA A 168 8.99 -13.56 5.77
N THR A 169 9.89 -13.56 6.76
CA THR A 169 11.23 -12.98 6.63
C THR A 169 12.08 -13.73 5.61
N LEU A 170 12.11 -15.06 5.66
CA LEU A 170 12.84 -15.87 4.69
C LEU A 170 12.30 -15.67 3.27
N VAL A 171 10.98 -15.71 3.08
CA VAL A 171 10.36 -15.46 1.77
C VAL A 171 10.62 -14.02 1.31
N GLY A 172 10.53 -13.04 2.21
CA GLY A 172 10.84 -11.64 1.91
C GLY A 172 12.29 -11.44 1.46
N PHE A 173 13.24 -12.10 2.12
CA PHE A 173 14.66 -12.12 1.74
C PHE A 173 14.85 -12.74 0.35
N LEU A 174 14.27 -13.93 0.10
CA LEU A 174 14.37 -14.59 -1.20
C LEU A 174 13.79 -13.73 -2.32
N ARG A 175 12.64 -13.09 -2.10
CA ARG A 175 12.06 -12.18 -3.09
C ARG A 175 12.91 -10.93 -3.31
N PHE A 176 13.56 -10.41 -2.27
CA PHE A 176 14.52 -9.31 -2.38
C PHE A 176 15.73 -9.72 -3.26
N VAL A 177 16.37 -10.86 -2.97
CA VAL A 177 17.54 -11.35 -3.72
C VAL A 177 17.19 -11.71 -5.17
N THR A 178 16.01 -12.28 -5.41
CA THR A 178 15.55 -12.66 -6.75
C THR A 178 15.01 -11.52 -7.59
N GLY A 179 14.94 -10.29 -7.06
CA GLY A 179 14.44 -9.13 -7.79
C GLY A 179 12.95 -9.20 -8.17
N ARG A 180 12.19 -10.17 -7.62
CA ARG A 180 10.76 -10.39 -7.94
C ARG A 180 9.81 -9.38 -7.29
N GLN A 181 10.31 -8.19 -6.97
CA GLN A 181 9.57 -7.16 -6.26
C GLN A 181 9.07 -6.11 -7.25
N ARG A 182 7.80 -6.21 -7.64
CA ARG A 182 7.13 -5.12 -8.34
C ARG A 182 6.78 -4.05 -7.32
N ALA A 183 7.51 -2.93 -7.36
CA ALA A 183 7.20 -1.77 -6.53
C ALA A 183 5.98 -0.99 -7.01
N THR A 184 5.45 -1.33 -8.19
CA THR A 184 4.28 -0.71 -8.79
C THR A 184 3.10 -0.74 -7.81
N TRP A 185 3.00 0.34 -7.05
CA TRP A 185 1.77 1.10 -7.01
C TRP A 185 1.52 1.52 -8.46
N ASP A 186 0.38 1.15 -9.04
CA ASP A 186 0.04 1.57 -10.40
C ASP A 186 0.04 3.10 -10.42
N HIS A 187 1.12 3.68 -10.95
CA HIS A 187 1.22 5.12 -11.12
C HIS A 187 0.12 5.54 -12.08
N VAL A 188 -0.87 6.26 -11.58
CA VAL A 188 -1.74 7.06 -12.44
C VAL A 188 -0.86 8.10 -13.10
N SER A 189 -0.61 7.90 -14.39
CA SER A 189 0.16 8.78 -15.25
C SER A 189 -0.40 10.19 -15.16
N ARG A 190 0.37 11.12 -14.59
CA ARG A 190 0.07 12.54 -14.74
C ARG A 190 0.51 12.98 -16.13
N PRO A 191 -0.34 13.67 -16.92
CA PRO A 191 0.08 14.20 -18.20
C PRO A 191 1.24 15.19 -17.99
N ALA A 192 2.29 15.01 -18.78
CA ALA A 192 3.44 15.90 -18.81
C ALA A 192 3.04 17.24 -19.44
N GLY A 193 3.25 18.35 -18.74
CA GLY A 193 3.19 19.68 -19.33
C GLY A 193 2.70 20.78 -18.37
N GLY A 194 3.53 21.78 -18.13
CA GLY A 194 3.12 23.06 -17.54
C GLY A 194 4.05 23.55 -16.43
N GLY A 195 4.99 24.43 -16.79
CA GLY A 195 6.07 24.92 -15.94
C GLY A 195 5.68 25.48 -14.58
N THR A 196 6.61 25.33 -13.65
CA THR A 196 6.66 25.95 -12.32
C THR A 196 6.40 27.46 -12.40
N ARG A 197 5.22 27.92 -11.98
CA ARG A 197 5.05 29.30 -11.51
C ARG A 197 5.40 29.39 -10.03
N ARG A 198 6.44 30.17 -9.76
CA ARG A 198 6.82 30.64 -8.42
C ARG A 198 5.63 31.40 -7.85
N VAL A 199 5.13 30.98 -6.69
CA VAL A 199 4.17 31.76 -5.92
C VAL A 199 5.00 32.67 -5.02
N GLU A 200 5.14 33.93 -5.40
CA GLU A 200 5.64 34.97 -4.50
C GLU A 200 4.49 35.41 -3.59
N ALA A 201 4.63 35.14 -2.30
CA ALA A 201 3.71 35.59 -1.29
C ALA A 201 4.12 37.01 -0.87
N HIS A 202 3.44 38.03 -1.39
CA HIS A 202 3.46 39.35 -0.78
C HIS A 202 2.47 39.37 0.41
N ALA A 203 3.00 39.64 1.60
CA ALA A 203 2.20 39.89 2.79
C ALA A 203 1.82 41.37 2.81
N GLU A 204 0.55 41.69 2.57
CA GLU A 204 -0.01 43.00 2.89
C GLU A 204 -0.58 42.99 4.30
N SER A 205 -0.18 43.99 5.10
CA SER A 205 -0.75 44.27 6.41
C SER A 205 -2.09 44.99 6.24
N GLY A 206 -3.17 44.41 6.74
CA GLY A 206 -4.50 45.03 6.79
C GLY A 206 -5.21 44.69 8.09
N ARG A 207 -5.69 45.72 8.78
CA ARG A 207 -6.35 45.69 10.09
C ARG A 207 -7.80 45.18 10.00
N GLY A 208 -8.19 44.34 10.97
CA GLY A 208 -9.50 44.40 11.64
C GLY A 208 -10.71 43.77 10.96
N GLY A 209 -11.54 43.09 11.78
CA GLY A 209 -12.95 42.82 11.49
C GLY A 209 -13.30 41.34 11.33
N ALA A 210 -14.18 40.87 12.21
CA ALA A 210 -14.73 39.52 12.21
C ALA A 210 -15.63 39.26 10.99
N ASP A 211 -15.27 38.26 10.19
CA ASP A 211 -16.18 37.28 9.57
C ASP A 211 -15.36 36.27 8.77
N ALA A 212 -15.63 34.98 8.96
CA ALA A 212 -14.91 33.91 8.27
C ALA A 212 -15.29 33.91 6.77
N PRO A 213 -14.33 33.94 5.83
CA PRO A 213 -14.67 33.94 4.41
C PRO A 213 -15.06 32.53 3.97
N VAL A 214 -16.33 32.37 3.60
CA VAL A 214 -16.82 31.24 2.81
C VAL A 214 -16.21 31.36 1.41
N LEU A 215 -15.31 30.44 1.06
CA LEU A 215 -14.77 30.32 -0.29
C LEU A 215 -15.89 29.89 -1.26
N ARG A 216 -16.51 30.87 -1.93
CA ARG A 216 -17.30 30.63 -3.14
C ARG A 216 -16.34 30.45 -4.31
N PHE A 217 -16.34 29.25 -4.90
CA PHE A 217 -15.71 29.00 -6.18
C PHE A 217 -16.70 29.39 -7.29
N GLU A 218 -16.57 30.60 -7.83
CA GLU A 218 -17.15 30.92 -9.14
C GLU A 218 -16.26 30.37 -10.24
N ALA A 219 -16.84 29.56 -11.13
CA ALA A 219 -16.17 29.09 -12.34
C ALA A 219 -16.13 30.23 -13.37
N ALA A 220 -14.94 30.69 -13.73
CA ALA A 220 -14.73 31.59 -14.84
C ALA A 220 -14.86 30.84 -16.20
N PRO A 221 -15.36 31.50 -17.27
CA PRO A 221 -15.81 30.85 -18.48
C PRO A 221 -14.67 30.36 -19.37
N ASN A 222 -14.97 29.27 -20.10
CA ASN A 222 -14.10 28.53 -21.02
C ASN A 222 -13.34 29.43 -22.01
N ALA A 223 -12.03 29.16 -22.14
CA ALA A 223 -11.28 29.42 -23.36
C ALA A 223 -10.97 28.09 -24.07
N THR A 224 -11.40 28.01 -25.32
CA THR A 224 -11.27 26.91 -26.28
C THR A 224 -9.84 26.44 -26.51
N GLY A 225 -9.57 25.15 -26.28
CA GLY A 225 -8.33 24.49 -26.66
C GLY A 225 -8.28 23.05 -26.14
N GLY A 226 -8.60 22.07 -27.00
CA GLY A 226 -8.35 20.62 -26.85
C GLY A 226 -8.37 20.05 -25.43
N THR A 227 -9.56 19.92 -24.83
CA THR A 227 -9.71 19.35 -23.49
C THR A 227 -9.50 17.84 -23.54
N ILE A 228 -8.30 17.36 -23.20
CA ILE A 228 -8.10 15.96 -22.80
C ILE A 228 -9.13 15.68 -21.69
N MET A 229 -9.93 14.63 -21.84
CA MET A 229 -11.01 14.29 -20.89
C MET A 229 -10.62 13.06 -20.05
N PRO A 230 -9.62 13.17 -19.15
CA PRO A 230 -9.10 12.02 -18.43
C PRO A 230 -10.16 11.40 -17.53
N TRP A 231 -10.05 10.09 -17.33
CA TRP A 231 -10.78 9.37 -16.30
C TRP A 231 -10.43 9.94 -14.91
N ARG A 232 -11.42 10.45 -14.18
CA ARG A 232 -11.27 11.17 -12.91
C ARG A 232 -11.00 10.23 -11.73
N ASN A 233 -11.44 8.97 -11.79
CA ASN A 233 -11.25 8.04 -10.69
C ASN A 233 -9.92 7.27 -10.80
N VAL A 234 -9.03 7.52 -9.85
CA VAL A 234 -7.69 6.93 -9.75
C VAL A 234 -7.74 5.46 -9.27
N ARG A 235 -8.88 5.01 -8.70
CA ARG A 235 -9.01 3.65 -8.13
C ARG A 235 -9.54 2.67 -9.17
N SER A 236 -8.87 1.52 -9.25
CA SER A 236 -9.32 0.33 -9.96
C SER A 236 -9.64 -0.79 -8.97
N PHE A 237 -10.58 -1.65 -9.35
CA PHE A 237 -11.00 -2.79 -8.56
C PHE A 237 -11.01 -4.04 -9.45
N LEU A 238 -10.88 -5.22 -8.85
CA LEU A 238 -10.97 -6.49 -9.59
C LEU A 238 -12.37 -6.65 -10.19
N TYR A 239 -12.45 -7.07 -11.45
CA TYR A 239 -13.72 -7.31 -12.12
C TYR A 239 -14.22 -8.74 -11.84
N ASN A 240 -14.87 -8.90 -10.69
CA ASN A 240 -15.57 -10.13 -10.30
C ASN A 240 -16.74 -9.82 -9.35
N ALA A 241 -17.64 -10.79 -9.15
CA ALA A 241 -18.90 -10.55 -8.43
C ALA A 241 -18.71 -10.11 -6.98
N SER A 242 -17.69 -10.60 -6.27
CA SER A 242 -17.42 -10.22 -4.88
C SER A 242 -16.89 -8.80 -4.77
N SER A 243 -15.91 -8.45 -5.62
CA SER A 243 -15.31 -7.11 -5.68
C SER A 243 -16.31 -6.04 -6.11
N VAL A 244 -17.20 -6.34 -7.08
CA VAL A 244 -18.26 -5.42 -7.50
C VAL A 244 -19.22 -5.13 -6.34
N ARG A 245 -19.72 -6.15 -5.62
CA ARG A 245 -20.61 -5.94 -4.46
C ARG A 245 -19.95 -5.15 -3.33
N GLN A 246 -18.64 -5.30 -3.14
CA GLN A 246 -17.92 -4.66 -2.05
C GLN A 246 -17.53 -3.20 -2.36
N ASN A 247 -17.27 -2.87 -3.63
CA ASN A 247 -16.60 -1.62 -4.00
C ASN A 247 -17.41 -0.73 -4.95
N ALA A 248 -18.29 -1.29 -5.78
CA ALA A 248 -19.12 -0.48 -6.68
C ALA A 248 -20.32 0.12 -5.91
N PRO A 249 -20.61 1.41 -6.07
CA PRO A 249 -21.75 2.04 -5.41
C PRO A 249 -23.06 1.72 -6.15
N ALA A 250 -24.14 1.55 -5.40
CA ALA A 250 -25.50 1.54 -5.93
C ALA A 250 -25.97 2.98 -6.21
N ALA A 251 -25.28 3.66 -7.12
CA ALA A 251 -25.46 5.07 -7.41
C ALA A 251 -25.22 5.39 -8.89
N SER A 252 -25.70 6.57 -9.26
CA SER A 252 -25.64 7.14 -10.61
C SER A 252 -24.21 7.47 -11.00
N GLY A 253 -23.77 7.00 -12.16
CA GLY A 253 -22.48 7.38 -12.71
C GLY A 253 -22.06 6.66 -13.98
N VAL A 254 -20.78 6.83 -14.34
CA VAL A 254 -20.13 6.19 -15.48
C VAL A 254 -19.15 5.15 -14.95
N TYR A 255 -19.03 4.01 -15.61
CA TYR A 255 -18.10 2.94 -15.25
C TYR A 255 -17.33 2.48 -16.47
N GLY A 256 -16.14 1.95 -16.23
CA GLY A 256 -15.27 1.42 -17.27
C GLY A 256 -14.68 0.09 -16.83
N ILE A 257 -14.62 -0.84 -17.78
CA ILE A 257 -14.10 -2.20 -17.64
C ILE A 257 -12.86 -2.29 -18.53
N PHE A 258 -11.77 -2.83 -18.01
CA PHE A 258 -10.47 -2.82 -18.69
C PHE A 258 -9.57 -3.98 -18.27
N THR A 259 -8.53 -4.19 -19.07
CA THR A 259 -7.36 -5.01 -18.76
C THR A 259 -6.17 -4.09 -18.47
N PRO A 260 -5.00 -4.60 -18.03
CA PRO A 260 -3.81 -3.78 -17.86
C PRO A 260 -3.30 -3.12 -19.16
N HIS A 261 -3.82 -3.52 -20.33
CA HIS A 261 -3.33 -3.10 -21.63
C HIS A 261 -4.35 -2.30 -22.46
N GLU A 262 -5.64 -2.40 -22.16
CA GLU A 262 -6.68 -1.74 -22.95
C GLU A 262 -7.99 -1.53 -22.17
N TRP A 263 -8.75 -0.51 -22.59
CA TRP A 263 -10.14 -0.32 -22.17
C TRP A 263 -11.06 -1.23 -22.98
N ILE A 264 -11.84 -2.05 -22.28
CA ILE A 264 -12.77 -2.98 -22.92
C ILE A 264 -14.11 -2.31 -23.17
N TYR A 265 -14.69 -1.68 -22.14
CA TYR A 265 -16.02 -1.10 -22.25
C TYR A 265 -16.19 0.08 -21.31
N ILE A 266 -16.88 1.13 -21.76
CA ILE A 266 -17.28 2.29 -20.94
C ILE A 266 -18.79 2.49 -21.07
N GLY A 267 -19.49 2.47 -19.95
CA GLY A 267 -20.94 2.58 -19.88
C GLY A 267 -21.42 3.53 -18.78
N GLU A 268 -22.68 3.94 -18.86
CA GLU A 268 -23.36 4.71 -17.81
C GLU A 268 -24.48 3.91 -17.15
N SER A 269 -24.84 4.30 -15.93
CA SER A 269 -26.01 3.75 -15.23
C SER A 269 -26.52 4.68 -14.13
N GLN A 270 -27.80 4.53 -13.79
CA GLN A 270 -28.37 5.04 -12.53
C GLN A 270 -27.89 4.24 -11.31
N ASP A 271 -27.51 2.98 -11.53
CA ASP A 271 -26.94 2.07 -10.54
C ASP A 271 -25.74 1.33 -11.18
N ILE A 272 -24.54 1.80 -10.84
CA ILE A 272 -23.28 1.22 -11.33
C ILE A 272 -23.11 -0.22 -10.85
N GLN A 273 -23.42 -0.51 -9.58
CA GLN A 273 -23.25 -1.84 -9.00
C GLN A 273 -24.14 -2.87 -9.72
N ALA A 274 -25.42 -2.56 -9.91
CA ALA A 274 -26.36 -3.45 -10.58
C ALA A 274 -25.93 -3.74 -12.03
N ARG A 275 -25.49 -2.72 -12.79
CA ARG A 275 -25.05 -2.93 -14.18
C ARG A 275 -23.75 -3.71 -14.29
N LEU A 276 -22.77 -3.49 -13.42
CA LEU A 276 -21.54 -4.30 -13.40
C LEU A 276 -21.82 -5.78 -13.08
N LEU A 277 -22.75 -6.05 -12.16
CA LEU A 277 -23.17 -7.42 -11.87
C LEU A 277 -23.91 -8.07 -13.05
N GLN A 278 -24.66 -7.29 -13.82
CA GLN A 278 -25.32 -7.77 -15.02
C GLN A 278 -24.32 -8.17 -16.12
N HIS A 279 -23.26 -7.38 -16.33
CA HIS A 279 -22.16 -7.71 -17.25
C HIS A 279 -21.42 -8.99 -16.86
N LEU A 280 -21.25 -9.24 -15.55
CA LEU A 280 -20.67 -10.49 -15.06
C LEU A 280 -21.56 -11.72 -15.30
N ASN A 281 -22.87 -11.52 -15.47
CA ASN A 281 -23.81 -12.60 -15.84
C ASN A 281 -23.86 -12.84 -17.37
N GLY A 282 -23.07 -12.09 -18.16
CA GLY A 282 -22.92 -12.32 -19.59
C GLY A 282 -24.01 -11.68 -20.47
N ASP A 283 -24.60 -10.55 -20.06
CA ASP A 283 -25.53 -9.80 -20.92
C ASP A 283 -24.85 -9.19 -22.17
N ASN A 284 -23.53 -8.99 -22.13
CA ASN A 284 -22.73 -8.49 -23.24
C ASN A 284 -21.62 -9.51 -23.65
N PRO A 285 -21.77 -10.18 -24.82
CA PRO A 285 -20.79 -11.15 -25.32
C PRO A 285 -19.38 -10.58 -25.55
N CYS A 286 -19.26 -9.31 -25.90
CA CYS A 286 -17.95 -8.68 -26.11
C CYS A 286 -17.18 -8.56 -24.79
N ILE A 287 -17.87 -8.16 -23.71
CA ILE A 287 -17.25 -8.04 -22.39
C ILE A 287 -16.88 -9.41 -21.84
N SER A 288 -17.76 -10.42 -22.00
CA SER A 288 -17.52 -11.76 -21.45
C SER A 288 -16.35 -12.49 -22.13
N THR A 289 -16.07 -12.20 -23.41
CA THR A 289 -14.97 -12.83 -24.18
C THR A 289 -13.64 -12.05 -24.11
N SER A 290 -13.67 -10.79 -23.69
CA SER A 290 -12.49 -9.90 -23.64
C SER A 290 -11.43 -10.25 -22.58
N GLY A 291 -11.74 -11.09 -21.60
CA GLY A 291 -10.83 -11.36 -20.48
C GLY A 291 -10.65 -10.18 -19.52
N ALA A 292 -11.64 -9.29 -19.41
CA ALA A 292 -11.63 -8.15 -18.49
C ALA A 292 -11.21 -8.51 -17.06
N THR A 293 -10.23 -7.78 -16.52
CA THR A 293 -9.66 -8.05 -15.18
C THR A 293 -10.04 -7.01 -14.14
N SER A 294 -10.41 -5.81 -14.57
CA SER A 294 -10.55 -4.66 -13.69
C SER A 294 -11.69 -3.73 -14.10
N PHE A 295 -12.22 -2.99 -13.13
CA PHE A 295 -13.19 -1.94 -13.36
C PHE A 295 -12.88 -0.67 -12.55
N SER A 296 -13.38 0.47 -13.02
CA SER A 296 -13.39 1.75 -12.30
C SER A 296 -14.72 2.47 -12.54
N PHE A 297 -15.04 3.48 -11.74
CA PHE A 297 -16.29 4.24 -11.87
C PHE A 297 -16.15 5.70 -11.45
N GLU A 298 -16.98 6.58 -11.99
CA GLU A 298 -17.13 7.97 -11.57
C GLU A 298 -18.58 8.21 -11.20
N LEU A 299 -18.83 8.79 -10.02
CA LEU A 299 -20.16 9.26 -9.67
C LEU A 299 -20.49 10.50 -10.50
N VAL A 300 -21.54 10.39 -11.31
CA VAL A 300 -21.97 11.45 -12.22
C VAL A 300 -23.50 11.54 -12.14
N PRO A 301 -24.08 12.72 -11.88
CA PRO A 301 -25.52 12.90 -11.88
C PRO A 301 -26.15 12.60 -13.23
N ALA A 302 -27.39 12.10 -13.22
CA ALA A 302 -28.15 11.71 -14.42
C ALA A 302 -28.01 12.65 -15.65
N PRO A 303 -28.16 13.99 -15.54
CA PRO A 303 -28.12 14.86 -16.71
C PRO A 303 -26.74 14.92 -17.40
N GLN A 304 -25.66 14.53 -16.70
CA GLN A 304 -24.29 14.66 -17.20
C GLN A 304 -23.67 13.31 -17.57
N ARG A 305 -24.31 12.17 -17.26
CA ARG A 305 -23.73 10.84 -17.46
C ARG A 305 -23.48 10.51 -18.92
N ALA A 306 -24.47 10.73 -19.78
CA ALA A 306 -24.37 10.43 -21.20
C ALA A 306 -23.24 11.23 -21.86
N VAL A 307 -23.17 12.54 -21.59
CA VAL A 307 -22.11 13.42 -22.09
C VAL A 307 -20.73 12.95 -21.58
N ARG A 308 -20.64 12.57 -20.30
CA ARG A 308 -19.39 12.09 -19.71
C ARG A 308 -18.95 10.75 -20.30
N GLN A 309 -19.88 9.82 -20.52
CA GLN A 309 -19.61 8.54 -21.18
C GLN A 309 -19.11 8.77 -22.60
N SER A 310 -19.80 9.58 -23.40
CA SER A 310 -19.40 9.86 -24.78
C SER A 310 -18.01 10.47 -24.87
N ALA A 311 -17.66 11.39 -23.97
CA ALA A 311 -16.31 11.96 -23.89
C ALA A 311 -15.24 10.91 -23.59
N LEU A 312 -15.52 9.98 -22.67
CA LEU A 312 -14.60 8.91 -22.28
C LEU A 312 -14.46 7.84 -23.37
N VAL A 313 -15.54 7.50 -24.06
CA VAL A 313 -15.51 6.59 -25.21
C VAL A 313 -14.69 7.18 -26.36
N LEU A 314 -14.82 8.48 -26.62
CA LEU A 314 -14.04 9.17 -27.64
C LEU A 314 -12.53 9.18 -27.32
N GLU A 315 -12.19 9.45 -26.05
CA GLU A 315 -10.80 9.53 -25.58
C GLU A 315 -10.12 8.15 -25.55
N TYR A 316 -10.77 7.13 -24.98
CA TYR A 316 -10.15 5.83 -24.70
C TYR A 316 -10.43 4.76 -25.75
N GLN A 317 -11.32 5.01 -26.71
CA GLN A 317 -11.70 4.11 -27.80
C GLN A 317 -11.87 2.63 -27.41
N PRO A 318 -12.68 2.31 -26.37
CA PRO A 318 -12.79 0.97 -25.83
C PRO A 318 -13.26 -0.06 -26.86
N ALA A 319 -12.69 -1.26 -26.80
CA ALA A 319 -12.89 -2.30 -27.80
C ALA A 319 -14.38 -2.66 -28.05
N CYS A 320 -15.19 -2.71 -26.99
CA CYS A 320 -16.60 -3.10 -27.03
C CYS A 320 -17.60 -1.94 -27.16
N ASN A 321 -17.12 -0.70 -27.35
CA ASN A 321 -17.99 0.45 -27.67
C ASN A 321 -17.88 0.88 -29.15
N ARG A 322 -17.10 0.14 -29.95
CA ARG A 322 -16.95 0.35 -31.39
C ARG A 322 -18.10 -0.26 -32.17
#